data_AF-A0A494WGF9-F1
#
_entry.id   AF-A0A494WGF9-F1
#
_cell.length_a   1.000
_cell.length_b   1.000
_cell.length_c   1.000
_cell.angle_alpha   90.00
_cell.angle_beta   90.00
_cell.angle_gamma   90.00
#
_symmetry.space_group_name_H-M   'P 1'
#
loop_
_entity.id
_entity.type
_entity.pdbx_description
1 polymer ?
#
loop_
_entity_poly.entity_id
_entity_poly.type
_entity_poly.pdbx_seq_one_letter_code
_entity_poly.pdbx_strand_id
1 'polypeptide(L)'
;MTLPEVLLWQQLRERPAGLRFRRQHPAGHYILDFFCPRHRLAVEVDGEVHGGGDAPARDAMRDAWLAGEGIRVLRISATDILRDLDAAVLHIIATASRGLPLRQPSGLPPPLSGED
;
A
#
# COMPACT_ATOMS: atom_id res chain seq x y z
N MET A 1 -15.39 -0.10 5.07
CA MET A 1 -15.05 -0.70 3.77
C MET A 1 -16.31 -0.76 2.94
N THR A 2 -16.30 -0.03 1.85
CA THR A 2 -17.26 -0.06 0.74
C THR A 2 -17.18 -1.38 -0.01
N LEU A 3 -18.15 -1.65 -0.88
CA LEU A 3 -18.17 -2.85 -1.72
C LEU A 3 -16.85 -3.08 -2.51
N PRO A 4 -16.30 -2.11 -3.27
CA PRO A 4 -15.04 -2.30 -3.98
C PRO A 4 -13.86 -2.60 -3.04
N GLU A 5 -13.77 -1.97 -1.88
CA GLU A 5 -12.73 -2.28 -0.89
C GLU A 5 -12.84 -3.72 -0.38
N VAL A 6 -14.06 -4.21 -0.12
CA VAL A 6 -14.29 -5.59 0.34
C VAL A 6 -13.86 -6.60 -0.73
N LEU A 7 -14.22 -6.37 -1.99
CA LEU A 7 -13.84 -7.22 -3.12
C LEU A 7 -12.32 -7.23 -3.31
N LEU A 8 -11.70 -6.06 -3.25
CA LEU A 8 -10.25 -5.96 -3.34
C LEU A 8 -9.55 -6.67 -2.18
N TRP A 9 -10.07 -6.51 -0.95
CA TRP A 9 -9.52 -7.21 0.22
C TRP A 9 -9.63 -8.74 0.11
N GLN A 10 -10.70 -9.26 -0.49
CA GLN A 10 -10.83 -10.70 -0.74
C GLN A 10 -9.68 -11.25 -1.60
N GLN A 11 -9.21 -10.49 -2.57
CA GLN A 11 -8.06 -10.91 -3.40
C GLN A 11 -6.73 -10.67 -2.68
N LEU A 12 -6.53 -9.50 -2.07
CA LEU A 12 -5.25 -9.14 -1.46
C LEU A 12 -4.91 -10.01 -0.23
N ARG A 13 -5.91 -10.52 0.50
CA ARG A 13 -5.68 -11.39 1.67
C ARG A 13 -5.07 -12.75 1.30
N GLU A 14 -5.33 -13.22 0.08
CA GLU A 14 -4.82 -14.50 -0.46
C GLU A 14 -3.33 -14.43 -0.84
N ARG A 15 -2.72 -13.26 -0.65
CA ARG A 15 -1.29 -13.00 -0.89
C ARG A 15 -0.89 -13.22 -2.35
N PRO A 16 -1.50 -12.49 -3.30
CA PRO A 16 -1.17 -12.62 -4.70
C PRO A 16 0.32 -12.31 -4.93
N ALA A 17 0.99 -13.14 -5.73
CA ALA A 17 2.44 -13.08 -5.94
C ALA A 17 3.28 -13.09 -4.64
N GLY A 18 2.76 -13.66 -3.54
CA GLY A 18 3.42 -13.70 -2.23
C GLY A 18 3.44 -12.36 -1.49
N LEU A 19 2.73 -11.34 -1.99
CA LEU A 19 2.64 -10.02 -1.37
C LEU A 19 1.72 -10.07 -0.15
N ARG A 20 2.17 -9.50 0.97
CA ARG A 20 1.35 -9.41 2.19
C ARG A 20 0.77 -8.01 2.31
N PHE A 21 -0.56 -7.92 2.30
CA PHE A 21 -1.29 -6.68 2.54
C PHE A 21 -1.96 -6.70 3.91
N ARG A 22 -2.02 -5.53 4.54
CA ARG A 22 -2.80 -5.22 5.73
C ARG A 22 -3.90 -4.25 5.34
N ARG A 23 -5.07 -4.35 5.95
CA ARG A 23 -6.15 -3.37 5.78
C ARG A 23 -6.15 -2.34 6.91
N GLN A 24 -6.64 -1.13 6.65
CA GLN A 24 -6.81 -0.05 7.63
C GLN A 24 -5.56 0.17 8.49
N HIS A 25 -4.40 0.28 7.83
CA HIS A 25 -3.12 0.38 8.52
C HIS A 25 -2.89 1.81 9.03
N PRO A 26 -2.70 2.01 10.34
CA PRO A 26 -2.32 3.33 10.85
C PRO A 26 -0.88 3.68 10.43
N ALA A 27 -0.72 4.85 9.83
CA ALA A 27 0.56 5.43 9.45
C ALA A 27 0.59 6.88 9.96
N GLY A 28 1.18 7.08 11.13
CA GLY A 28 1.18 8.38 11.82
C GLY A 28 -0.24 8.86 12.10
N HIS A 29 -0.59 10.03 11.55
CA HIS A 29 -1.92 10.62 11.68
C HIS A 29 -2.93 10.12 10.63
N TYR A 30 -2.50 9.27 9.69
CA TYR A 30 -3.32 8.79 8.58
C TYR A 30 -3.64 7.31 8.72
N ILE A 31 -4.74 6.89 8.10
CA ILE A 31 -5.14 5.48 8.00
C ILE A 31 -5.14 5.11 6.52
N LEU A 32 -4.36 4.10 6.16
CA LEU A 32 -4.24 3.58 4.80
C LEU A 32 -5.22 2.43 4.60
N ASP A 33 -5.98 2.43 3.50
CA ASP A 33 -6.99 1.39 3.23
C ASP A 33 -6.33 0.02 3.14
N PHE A 34 -5.27 -0.08 2.32
CA PHE A 34 -4.41 -1.25 2.25
C PHE A 34 -2.94 -0.85 2.27
N PHE A 35 -2.11 -1.67 2.91
CA PHE A 35 -0.68 -1.43 3.00
C PHE A 35 0.11 -2.72 2.85
N CYS A 36 1.10 -2.71 1.96
CA CYS A 36 2.12 -3.75 1.81
C CYS A 36 3.42 -3.31 2.50
N PRO A 37 3.72 -3.81 3.72
CA PRO A 37 4.89 -3.34 4.48
C PRO A 37 6.21 -3.61 3.76
N ARG A 38 6.32 -4.76 3.09
CA ARG A 38 7.56 -5.17 2.41
C ARG A 38 7.94 -4.22 1.29
N HIS A 39 6.97 -3.67 0.56
CA HIS A 39 7.20 -2.79 -0.59
C HIS A 39 6.91 -1.32 -0.30
N ARG A 40 6.61 -1.00 0.98
CA ARG A 40 6.12 0.29 1.45
C ARG A 40 5.07 0.89 0.51
N LEU A 41 4.11 0.07 0.09
CA LEU A 41 3.07 0.46 -0.86
C LEU A 41 1.74 0.56 -0.13
N ALA A 42 1.17 1.76 -0.06
CA ALA A 42 -0.21 2.01 0.26
C ALA A 42 -1.07 1.86 -1.01
N VAL A 43 -2.24 1.24 -0.87
CA VAL A 43 -3.26 1.21 -1.92
C VAL A 43 -4.52 1.82 -1.34
N GLU A 44 -5.05 2.83 -2.01
CA GLU A 44 -6.24 3.58 -1.62
C GLU A 44 -7.33 3.40 -2.67
N VAL A 45 -8.57 3.21 -2.23
CA VAL A 45 -9.71 3.05 -3.12
C VAL A 45 -10.43 4.39 -3.24
N ASP A 46 -10.30 5.03 -4.40
CA ASP A 46 -10.94 6.31 -4.67
C ASP A 46 -12.36 6.07 -5.22
N GLY A 47 -13.36 6.32 -4.37
CA GLY A 47 -14.75 6.33 -4.80
C GLY A 47 -15.14 7.74 -5.19
N GLU A 48 -14.86 8.14 -6.43
CA GLU A 48 -15.25 9.41 -7.08
C GLU A 48 -15.95 10.41 -6.15
N VAL A 49 -15.18 11.10 -5.28
CA VAL A 49 -15.76 12.21 -4.51
C VAL A 49 -15.82 13.40 -5.47
N HIS A 50 -16.98 13.54 -6.10
CA HIS A 50 -17.37 14.77 -6.78
C HIS A 50 -17.11 15.98 -5.87
N GLY A 51 -16.24 16.88 -6.36
CA GLY A 51 -15.96 18.25 -5.97
C GLY A 51 -16.57 18.82 -4.67
N GLY A 52 -15.68 19.29 -3.79
CA GLY A 52 -15.99 20.25 -2.74
C GLY A 52 -14.69 20.81 -2.15
N GLY A 53 -14.56 22.13 -2.07
CA GLY A 53 -13.31 22.86 -1.82
C GLY A 53 -12.51 22.44 -0.58
N ASP A 54 -11.21 22.78 -0.59
CA ASP A 54 -10.17 22.49 0.42
C ASP A 54 -9.53 21.08 0.41
N ALA A 55 -9.94 20.18 -0.48
CA ALA A 55 -9.32 18.86 -0.62
C ALA A 55 -7.84 18.83 -1.12
N PRO A 56 -7.40 19.65 -2.11
CA PRO A 56 -6.11 19.40 -2.76
C PRO A 56 -4.89 19.71 -1.87
N ALA A 57 -4.98 20.70 -0.98
CA ALA A 57 -3.86 21.05 -0.08
C ALA A 57 -3.68 20.03 1.05
N ARG A 58 -4.79 19.52 1.61
CA ARG A 58 -4.75 18.43 2.60
C ARG A 58 -4.25 17.13 1.98
N ASP A 59 -4.64 16.86 0.73
CA ASP A 59 -4.18 15.70 0.00
C ASP A 59 -2.67 15.78 -0.33
N ALA A 60 -2.19 16.96 -0.76
CA ALA A 60 -0.77 17.20 -1.00
C ALA A 60 0.09 17.06 0.27
N MET A 61 -0.38 17.56 1.41
CA MET A 61 0.32 17.41 2.69
C MET A 61 0.38 15.96 3.14
N ARG A 62 -0.72 15.21 2.95
CA ARG A 62 -0.76 13.76 3.22
C ARG A 62 0.23 13.02 2.34
N ASP A 63 0.21 13.26 1.04
CA ASP A 63 1.07 12.57 0.08
C ASP A 63 2.55 12.89 0.34
N ALA A 64 2.87 14.15 0.61
CA ALA A 64 4.22 14.58 0.98
C ALA A 64 4.70 13.92 2.29
N TRP A 65 3.84 13.80 3.30
CA TRP A 65 4.18 13.11 4.54
C TRP A 65 4.42 11.62 4.32
N LEU A 66 3.54 10.95 3.57
CA LEU A 66 3.70 9.53 3.23
C LEU A 66 4.97 9.27 2.40
N ALA A 67 5.27 10.15 1.45
CA ALA A 67 6.49 10.11 0.67
C ALA A 67 7.74 10.33 1.54
N GLY A 68 7.70 11.24 2.52
CA GLY A 68 8.74 11.43 3.53
C GLY A 68 8.96 10.18 4.39
N GLU A 69 7.88 9.47 4.71
CA GLU A 69 7.90 8.14 5.31
C GLU A 69 8.23 7.04 4.28
N GLY A 70 8.71 7.35 3.08
CA GLY A 70 9.07 6.39 2.03
C GLY A 70 7.95 5.42 1.64
N ILE A 71 6.69 5.79 1.91
CA ILE A 71 5.49 5.07 1.53
C ILE A 71 5.05 5.60 0.16
N ARG A 72 4.95 4.70 -0.80
CA ARG A 72 4.35 4.99 -2.11
C ARG A 72 2.84 4.80 -2.00
N VAL A 73 2.07 5.69 -2.61
CA VAL A 73 0.61 5.60 -2.65
C VAL A 73 0.17 5.22 -4.06
N LEU A 74 -0.68 4.21 -4.16
CA LEU A 74 -1.37 3.83 -5.39
C LEU A 74 -2.87 4.02 -5.19
N ARG A 75 -3.48 4.93 -5.96
CA ARG A 75 -4.92 5.13 -5.97
C ARG A 75 -5.56 4.31 -7.07
N ILE A 76 -6.63 3.60 -6.74
CA ILE A 76 -7.39 2.81 -7.69
C ILE A 76 -8.84 3.25 -7.60
N SER A 77 -9.45 3.56 -8.75
CA SER A 77 -10.85 3.93 -8.80
C SER A 77 -11.74 2.76 -8.35
N ALA A 78 -12.73 3.06 -7.53
CA ALA A 78 -13.82 2.14 -7.20
C ALA A 78 -14.47 1.57 -8.48
N THR A 79 -14.65 2.41 -9.50
CA THR A 79 -15.23 2.02 -10.78
C THR A 79 -14.35 1.02 -11.53
N ASP A 80 -13.02 1.15 -11.45
CA ASP A 80 -12.10 0.18 -12.06
C ASP A 80 -12.13 -1.17 -11.33
N ILE A 81 -12.17 -1.17 -10.00
CA ILE A 81 -12.29 -2.39 -9.19
C ILE A 81 -13.59 -3.15 -9.49
N LEU A 82 -14.70 -2.42 -9.63
CA LEU A 82 -16.00 -3.01 -9.93
C LEU A 82 -16.09 -3.51 -11.38
N ARG A 83 -15.38 -2.86 -12.31
CA ARG A 83 -15.33 -3.25 -13.72
C ARG A 83 -14.47 -4.49 -13.94
N ASP A 84 -13.26 -4.49 -13.40
CA ASP A 84 -12.29 -5.56 -13.58
C ASP A 84 -11.37 -5.69 -12.35
N LEU A 85 -11.80 -6.54 -11.42
CA LEU A 85 -11.08 -6.80 -10.18
C LEU A 85 -9.71 -7.46 -10.43
N ASP A 86 -9.60 -8.34 -11.43
CA ASP A 86 -8.35 -9.04 -11.72
C ASP A 86 -7.31 -8.07 -12.28
N ALA A 87 -7.71 -7.22 -13.23
CA ALA A 87 -6.85 -6.16 -13.75
C ALA A 87 -6.37 -5.21 -12.65
N ALA A 88 -7.25 -4.83 -11.71
CA ALA A 88 -6.88 -3.99 -10.57
C ALA A 88 -5.83 -4.68 -9.68
N VAL A 89 -5.99 -5.97 -9.38
CA VAL A 89 -5.03 -6.75 -8.58
C VAL A 89 -3.68 -6.90 -9.30
N LEU A 90 -3.70 -7.20 -10.60
CA LEU A 90 -2.48 -7.27 -11.42
C LEU A 90 -1.74 -5.94 -11.44
N HIS A 91 -2.45 -4.82 -11.54
CA HIS A 91 -1.87 -3.49 -11.48
C HIS A 91 -1.18 -3.22 -10.14
N ILE A 92 -1.78 -3.62 -9.01
CA ILE A 92 -1.16 -3.53 -7.68
C ILE A 92 0.13 -4.34 -7.62
N ILE A 93 0.11 -5.59 -8.10
CA ILE A 93 1.28 -6.48 -8.09
C ILE A 93 2.42 -5.89 -8.92
N ALA A 94 2.11 -5.40 -10.13
CA ALA A 94 3.08 -4.77 -11.01
C ALA A 94 3.70 -3.52 -10.35
N THR A 95 2.88 -2.71 -9.68
CA THR A 95 3.33 -1.48 -9.00
C THR A 95 4.20 -1.79 -7.77
N ALA A 96 3.82 -2.82 -7.00
CA ALA A 96 4.63 -3.29 -5.87
C ALA A 96 6.03 -3.74 -6.33
N SER A 97 6.09 -4.51 -7.42
CA SER A 97 7.32 -5.07 -7.99
C SER A 97 8.26 -4.00 -8.57
N ARG A 98 7.72 -2.91 -9.14
CA ARG A 98 8.53 -1.83 -9.75
C ARG A 98 9.30 -0.98 -8.74
N GLY A 99 8.81 -0.86 -7.51
CA GLY A 99 9.51 -0.11 -6.46
C GLY A 99 10.11 -1.03 -5.41
N LEU A 100 10.87 -2.02 -5.88
CA LEU A 100 11.68 -2.92 -5.07
C LEU A 100 12.23 -2.19 -3.83
N PRO A 101 12.00 -2.69 -2.61
CA PRO A 101 12.66 -2.15 -1.44
C PRO A 101 14.17 -2.35 -1.60
N LEU A 102 14.92 -1.27 -1.77
CA LEU A 102 16.35 -1.27 -1.49
C LEU A 102 16.53 -1.49 0.02
N ARG A 103 16.47 -2.74 0.49
CA ARG A 103 17.23 -3.18 1.67
C ARG A 103 17.47 -4.69 1.64
N GLN A 104 18.76 -4.98 1.74
CA GLN A 104 19.43 -6.27 1.73
C GLN A 104 18.86 -7.25 2.75
N PRO A 105 19.08 -8.57 2.57
CA PRO A 105 18.88 -9.51 3.66
C PRO A 105 19.64 -8.98 4.88
N SER A 106 18.94 -8.81 5.99
CA SER A 106 19.56 -8.68 7.30
C SER A 106 20.44 -9.92 7.48
N GLY A 107 21.74 -9.76 7.20
CA GLY A 107 22.75 -10.74 7.49
C GLY A 107 22.63 -11.12 8.97
N LEU A 108 22.69 -12.42 9.21
CA LEU A 108 22.79 -13.01 10.53
C LEU A 108 23.82 -12.25 11.41
N PRO A 109 23.65 -12.25 12.74
CA PRO A 109 24.72 -11.83 13.63
C PRO A 109 25.93 -12.77 13.45
N PRO A 110 27.19 -12.26 13.48
CA PRO A 110 28.33 -13.15 13.68
C PRO A 110 28.21 -13.82 15.06
N PRO A 111 28.56 -15.11 15.20
CA PRO A 111 28.56 -15.79 16.49
C PRO A 111 29.62 -15.22 17.43
N LEU A 112 29.35 -15.35 18.73
CA LEU A 112 30.19 -14.99 19.87
C LEU A 112 31.65 -15.43 19.66
N SER A 113 32.58 -14.47 19.64
CA SER A 113 33.97 -14.76 20.04
C SER A 113 34.05 -14.63 21.55
N GLY A 114 34.16 -15.78 22.21
CA GLY A 114 34.78 -15.82 23.52
C GLY A 114 36.28 -15.72 23.33
N GLU A 115 36.91 -14.80 24.06
CA GLU A 115 38.35 -14.79 24.31
C GLU A 115 38.55 -14.39 25.78
N ASP A 116 39.16 -15.34 26.50
CA ASP A 116 39.77 -15.37 27.85
C ASP A 116 39.07 -14.72 29.06
#